data_AF-A0A420I4R3-F1
#
_entry.id   AF-A0A420I4R3-F1
#
_cell.length_a   1.000
_cell.length_b   1.000
_cell.length_c   1.000
_cell.angle_alpha   90.00
_cell.angle_beta   90.00
_cell.angle_gamma   90.00
#
_symmetry.space_group_name_H-M   'P 1'
#
loop_
_entity.id
_entity.type
_entity.pdbx_description
1 polymer ?
#
loop_
_entity_poly.entity_id
_entity_poly.type
_entity_poly.pdbx_seq_one_letter_code
_entity_poly.pdbx_strand_id
1 'polypeptide(L)'
;MITLVILRVGNRLPGQGQDPHELTFKTSFYDVVELEDMSYDERKKLYHYPCPCGDRFELRAQDIQEQACIAYCGSCSLAIKVITNIV
;
A
#
# COMPACT_ATOMS: atom_id res chain seq x y z
N MET A 1 47.62 -28.74 35.97
CA MET A 1 48.63 -27.89 35.30
C MET A 1 48.57 -28.21 33.80
N ILE A 2 48.00 -27.47 32.87
CA ILE A 2 47.27 -26.21 32.83
C ILE A 2 46.47 -26.35 31.50
N THR A 3 45.18 -26.70 31.54
CA THR A 3 44.36 -26.70 30.31
C THR A 3 43.97 -25.25 30.04
N LEU A 4 44.87 -24.52 29.37
CA LEU A 4 44.75 -23.10 29.09
C LEU A 4 43.88 -22.89 27.83
N VAL A 5 42.68 -22.34 28.06
CA VAL A 5 42.13 -21.16 27.38
C VAL A 5 42.17 -21.14 25.85
N ILE A 6 41.01 -21.28 25.21
CA ILE A 6 40.33 -20.17 24.51
C ILE A 6 38.98 -20.66 23.97
N LEU A 7 37.91 -20.21 24.63
CA LEU A 7 36.58 -20.11 24.04
C LEU A 7 36.71 -19.27 22.76
N ARG A 8 36.56 -19.91 21.59
CA ARG A 8 36.32 -19.18 20.34
C ARG A 8 34.91 -18.60 20.39
N VAL A 9 34.80 -17.43 21.04
CA VAL A 9 33.74 -16.46 20.80
C VAL A 9 33.89 -16.01 19.34
N GLY A 10 33.19 -16.71 18.46
CA GLY A 10 32.99 -16.35 17.06
C GLY A 10 31.61 -15.75 16.88
N ASN A 11 31.33 -14.64 17.58
CA ASN A 11 30.23 -13.75 17.23
C ASN A 11 30.40 -13.30 15.79
N ARG A 12 29.58 -13.83 14.88
CA ARG A 12 29.20 -13.13 13.66
C ARG A 12 27.70 -13.31 13.46
N LEU A 13 26.98 -12.37 14.07
CA LEU A 13 25.64 -12.01 13.64
C LEU A 13 25.76 -11.48 12.20
N PRO A 14 25.05 -12.04 11.21
CA PRO A 14 24.81 -11.29 10.00
C PRO A 14 23.87 -10.12 10.38
N GLY A 15 24.42 -8.90 10.36
CA GLY A 15 23.59 -7.74 10.00
C GLY A 15 22.96 -8.04 8.64
N GLN A 16 21.73 -7.64 8.34
CA GLN A 16 21.09 -6.37 8.64
C GLN A 16 19.58 -6.66 8.78
N GLY A 17 18.86 -6.15 9.77
CA GLY A 17 18.59 -4.73 9.89
C GLY A 17 17.38 -4.34 9.04
N GLN A 18 16.22 -4.95 9.29
CA GLN A 18 14.92 -4.33 9.06
C GLN A 18 14.12 -4.53 10.35
N ASP A 19 14.09 -3.44 11.10
CA ASP A 19 13.34 -3.14 12.30
C ASP A 19 11.93 -3.78 12.38
N PRO A 20 11.53 -4.32 13.54
CA PRO A 20 10.16 -4.73 13.83
C PRO A 20 9.29 -3.60 14.44
N HIS A 21 9.66 -2.32 14.29
CA HIS A 21 8.97 -1.21 14.96
C HIS A 21 8.42 -0.09 14.04
N GLU A 22 8.22 -0.38 12.75
CA GLU A 22 7.42 0.48 11.86
C GLU A 22 6.47 -0.35 10.99
N LEU A 23 5.48 -1.00 11.63
CA LEU A 23 4.28 -1.44 10.92
C LEU A 23 3.05 -0.68 11.43
N THR A 24 3.20 0.64 11.54
CA THR A 24 2.08 1.57 11.58
C THR A 24 1.45 1.57 10.17
N PHE A 25 0.50 0.64 9.96
CA PHE A 25 -0.39 0.55 8.80
C PHE A 25 0.28 0.73 7.43
N LYS A 26 1.13 -0.22 7.03
CA LYS A 26 1.56 -0.36 5.63
C LYS A 26 0.42 -0.96 4.80
N THR A 27 -0.67 -0.21 4.58
CA THR A 27 -1.45 -0.40 3.36
C THR A 27 -0.63 0.22 2.24
N SER A 28 0.25 -0.58 1.63
CA SER A 28 1.00 -0.18 0.47
C SER A 28 0.04 0.00 -0.70
N PHE A 29 -0.45 1.23 -0.87
CA PHE A 29 -1.22 1.61 -2.05
C PHE A 29 -0.35 1.42 -3.29
N TYR A 30 -0.95 0.91 -4.36
CA TYR A 30 -0.26 0.70 -5.63
C TYR A 30 0.17 2.04 -6.23
N ASP A 31 -0.73 3.02 -6.19
CA ASP A 31 -0.47 4.37 -6.68
C ASP A 31 -1.39 5.39 -5.98
N VAL A 32 -1.08 6.67 -6.18
CA VAL A 32 -1.91 7.82 -5.78
C VAL A 32 -2.45 8.48 -7.05
N VAL A 33 -3.76 8.48 -7.22
CA VAL A 33 -4.44 8.97 -8.41
C VAL A 33 -5.36 10.13 -8.04
N GLU A 34 -5.46 11.16 -8.88
CA GLU A 34 -6.39 12.27 -8.69
C GLU A 34 -7.80 11.85 -9.13
N LEU A 35 -8.84 12.29 -8.41
CA LEU A 35 -10.23 11.94 -8.77
C LEU A 35 -10.59 12.37 -10.20
N GLU A 36 -10.00 13.46 -10.69
CA GLU A 36 -10.20 14.01 -12.04
C GLU A 36 -9.66 13.10 -13.16
N ASP A 37 -8.68 12.24 -12.85
CA ASP A 37 -8.13 11.25 -13.79
C ASP A 37 -8.97 9.95 -13.86
N MET A 38 -9.93 9.78 -12.95
CA MET A 38 -10.81 8.61 -12.97
C MET A 38 -11.98 8.83 -13.93
N SER A 39 -12.41 7.76 -14.60
CA SER A 39 -13.61 7.81 -15.44
C SER A 39 -14.86 7.65 -14.58
N TYR A 40 -15.75 8.63 -14.63
CA TYR A 40 -17.03 8.60 -13.90
C TYR A 40 -18.16 8.01 -14.76
N ASP A 41 -18.84 7.00 -14.24
CA ASP A 41 -20.06 6.45 -14.84
C ASP A 41 -21.30 7.03 -14.15
N GLU A 42 -22.03 7.91 -14.85
CA GLU A 42 -23.21 8.61 -14.32
C GLU A 42 -24.38 7.67 -14.01
N ARG A 43 -24.50 6.55 -14.74
CA ARG A 43 -25.60 5.60 -14.58
C ARG A 43 -25.43 4.79 -13.31
N LYS A 44 -24.19 4.42 -13.00
CA LYS A 44 -23.83 3.63 -11.82
C LYS A 44 -23.34 4.47 -10.64
N LYS A 45 -23.08 5.77 -10.87
CA LYS A 45 -22.47 6.70 -9.91
C LYS A 45 -21.14 6.18 -9.35
N LEU A 46 -20.29 5.69 -10.24
CA LEU A 46 -19.10 4.94 -9.88
C LEU A 46 -17.89 5.38 -10.72
N TYR A 47 -16.79 5.64 -10.05
CA TYR A 47 -15.50 5.99 -10.62
C TYR A 47 -14.69 4.73 -10.88
N HIS A 48 -14.09 4.65 -12.06
CA HIS A 48 -13.28 3.53 -12.46
C HIS A 48 -11.94 3.96 -13.05
N TYR A 49 -10.91 3.15 -12.77
CA TYR A 49 -9.55 3.37 -13.22
C TYR A 49 -8.92 2.03 -13.68
N PRO A 50 -8.17 1.99 -14.80
CA PRO A 50 -7.59 0.76 -15.31
C PRO A 50 -6.57 0.17 -14.32
N CYS A 51 -6.74 -1.10 -13.96
CA CYS A 51 -5.80 -1.80 -13.09
C CYS A 51 -4.80 -2.60 -13.92
N PRO A 52 -3.50 -2.65 -13.54
CA PRO A 52 -2.48 -3.46 -14.22
C PRO A 52 -2.77 -4.97 -14.24
N CYS A 53 -3.72 -5.47 -13.45
CA CYS A 53 -4.15 -6.87 -13.49
C CYS A 53 -5.03 -7.23 -14.70
N GLY A 54 -5.53 -6.23 -15.44
CA GLY A 54 -6.46 -6.41 -16.56
C GLY A 54 -7.93 -6.14 -16.22
N ASP A 55 -8.24 -5.82 -14.97
CA ASP A 55 -9.56 -5.36 -14.53
C ASP A 55 -9.54 -3.85 -14.18
N ARG A 56 -10.52 -3.34 -13.43
CA ARG A 56 -10.65 -1.94 -13.06
C ARG A 56 -10.78 -1.78 -11.55
N PHE A 57 -10.24 -0.69 -11.03
CA PHE A 57 -10.58 -0.21 -9.70
C PHE A 57 -11.97 0.39 -9.73
N GLU A 58 -12.72 0.21 -8.64
CA GLU A 58 -14.10 0.67 -8.51
C GLU A 58 -14.22 1.49 -7.21
N LEU A 59 -14.74 2.71 -7.32
CA LEU A 59 -15.03 3.58 -6.18
C LEU A 59 -16.38 4.27 -6.38
N ARG A 60 -17.28 4.16 -5.40
CA ARG A 60 -18.59 4.81 -5.51
C ARG A 60 -18.46 6.30 -5.20
N ALA A 61 -19.19 7.14 -5.93
CA ALA A 61 -19.16 8.58 -5.70
C ALA A 61 -19.61 8.98 -4.29
N GLN A 62 -20.52 8.20 -3.69
CA GLN A 62 -21.00 8.41 -2.32
C GLN A 62 -19.95 8.06 -1.24
N ASP A 63 -18.97 7.22 -1.58
CA ASP A 63 -17.92 6.76 -0.66
C ASP A 63 -16.69 7.69 -0.72
N ILE A 64 -16.79 8.77 -1.51
CA ILE A 64 -15.74 9.78 -1.60
C ILE A 64 -15.78 10.69 -0.37
N GLN A 65 -14.69 10.71 0.40
CA GLN A 65 -14.47 11.58 1.53
C GLN A 65 -13.82 12.91 1.12
N GLU A 66 -13.99 13.94 1.94
CA GLU A 66 -13.37 15.25 1.78
C GLU A 66 -11.89 15.17 2.14
N GLN A 67 -11.05 14.74 1.18
CA GLN A 67 -9.59 14.92 1.05
C GLN A 67 -8.94 13.73 0.34
N ALA A 68 -9.34 12.50 0.69
CA ALA A 68 -8.79 11.28 0.09
C ALA A 68 -9.68 10.07 0.36
N CYS A 69 -9.63 9.10 -0.55
CA CYS A 69 -10.41 7.86 -0.53
C CYS A 69 -9.55 6.68 -0.95
N ILE A 70 -10.08 5.46 -0.79
CA ILE A 70 -9.41 4.24 -1.23
C ILE A 70 -10.30 3.54 -2.23
N ALA A 71 -9.78 3.33 -3.45
CA ALA A 71 -10.43 2.51 -4.44
C ALA A 71 -9.83 1.10 -4.44
N TYR A 72 -10.70 0.10 -4.50
CA TYR A 72 -10.31 -1.31 -4.48
C TYR A 72 -10.60 -1.94 -5.84
N CYS A 73 -9.81 -2.93 -6.19
CA CYS A 73 -9.97 -3.73 -7.39
C CYS A 73 -10.75 -5.00 -7.06
N GLY A 74 -11.80 -5.32 -7.82
CA GLY A 74 -12.60 -6.54 -7.60
C GLY A 74 -11.83 -7.83 -7.89
N SER A 75 -10.89 -7.79 -8.83
CA SER A 75 -10.09 -8.95 -9.25
C SER A 75 -8.72 -9.07 -8.55
N CYS A 76 -8.29 -8.04 -7.82
CA CYS A 76 -6.96 -7.99 -7.24
C CYS A 76 -6.98 -7.35 -5.84
N SER A 77 -6.14 -7.82 -4.93
CA SER A 77 -6.00 -7.26 -3.59
C SER A 77 -5.24 -5.91 -3.56
N LEU A 78 -5.13 -5.24 -4.71
CA LEU A 78 -4.51 -3.92 -4.83
C LEU A 78 -5.52 -2.85 -4.44
N ALA A 79 -5.01 -1.78 -3.86
CA ALA A 79 -5.76 -0.58 -3.55
C ALA A 79 -4.98 0.63 -4.05
N ILE A 80 -5.67 1.61 -4.60
CA ILE A 80 -5.09 2.92 -4.95
C ILE A 80 -5.66 3.98 -4.02
N LYS A 81 -4.85 5.00 -3.72
CA LYS A 81 -5.31 6.16 -2.96
C LYS A 81 -5.82 7.21 -3.94
N VAL A 82 -7.09 7.56 -3.83
CA VAL A 82 -7.70 8.59 -4.66
C VAL A 82 -7.70 9.90 -3.88
N ILE A 83 -7.04 10.93 -4.38
CA ILE A 83 -7.00 12.25 -3.74
C ILE A 83 -7.99 13.20 -4.40
N THR A 84 -8.65 14.01 -3.59
CA THR A 84 -9.56 15.05 -4.05
C THR A 84 -8.94 16.41 -3.76
N ASN A 85 -8.57 17.14 -4.81
CA ASN A 85 -8.07 18.50 -4.67
C ASN A 85 -9.24 19.49 -4.72
N ILE A 86 -10.04 19.49 -3.66
CA ILE A 86 -11.04 20.54 -3.44
C ILE A 86 -10.34 21.72 -2.76
N VAL A 87 -10.10 22.78 -3.54
CA VAL A 87 -9.54 24.07 -3.11
C VAL A 87 -10.57 24.94 -2.40
#